data_AF-A0A2C9K1M6-F1
#
_entry.id   AF-A0A2C9K1M6-F1
#
_cell.length_a   1.000
_cell.length_b   1.000
_cell.length_c   1.000
_cell.angle_alpha   90.00
_cell.angle_beta   90.00
_cell.angle_gamma   90.00
#
_symmetry.space_group_name_H-M   'P 1'
#
loop_
_entity.id
_entity.type
_entity.pdbx_description
1 polymer ?
#
loop_
_entity_poly.entity_id
_entity_poly.type
_entity_poly.pdbx_seq_one_letter_code
_entity_poly.pdbx_strand_id
1 'polypeptide(L)'
;MMDIDLNVCSSSSSVIFKTTDLDRDVVFGKNATSSFAMCITVGFFLFELTAVVLSDIAFKTFSKMLILHHGLALIAYSLAVKLGANYAFGCKGMILEMSTPFSCLCYVLLKAGWENSKAWVINQMILVHTFHLRSVVECHLWVVTYFNWENIYSNMPTVLLVLLYTNLTLVTFIMTPYWGYKKTQQLFNPVDWNFQEERNTDGITSNGSVKKTD
;
A
#
# COMPACT_ATOMS: atom_id res chain seq x y z
N MET A 1 -20.67 11.11 27.23
CA MET A 1 -21.68 11.71 26.32
C MET A 1 -20.96 11.93 25.01
N MET A 2 -21.29 11.13 24.00
CA MET A 2 -20.69 11.19 22.66
C MET A 2 -21.31 12.39 21.95
N ASP A 3 -20.54 13.46 21.76
CA ASP A 3 -20.90 14.49 20.79
C ASP A 3 -20.50 13.97 19.40
N ILE A 4 -21.47 13.32 18.75
CA ILE A 4 -21.42 13.08 17.31
C ILE A 4 -21.66 14.44 16.65
N ASP A 5 -20.59 15.03 16.15
CA ASP A 5 -20.62 16.30 15.44
C ASP A 5 -21.38 16.10 14.11
N LEU A 6 -22.68 16.42 14.11
CA LEU A 6 -23.62 16.26 12.98
C LEU A 6 -23.40 17.28 11.85
N ASN A 7 -22.27 17.99 11.81
CA ASN A 7 -21.96 19.00 10.80
C ASN A 7 -21.35 18.45 9.49
N VAL A 8 -21.55 17.16 9.18
CA VAL A 8 -20.98 16.50 7.99
C VAL A 8 -21.64 16.92 6.67
N CYS A 9 -22.68 17.78 6.68
CA CYS A 9 -23.46 18.10 5.48
C CYS A 9 -23.56 19.60 5.14
N SER A 10 -22.41 20.27 4.99
CA SER A 10 -22.36 21.63 4.43
C SER A 10 -21.16 21.84 3.49
N SER A 11 -21.45 21.91 2.19
CA SER A 11 -20.61 22.38 1.06
C SER A 11 -19.38 21.56 0.61
N SER A 12 -19.61 20.79 -0.46
CA SER A 12 -18.84 19.68 -1.03
C SER A 12 -17.65 20.02 -1.96
N SER A 13 -16.79 20.97 -1.63
CA SER A 13 -15.51 21.14 -2.37
C SER A 13 -14.43 21.88 -1.59
N SER A 14 -14.81 22.79 -0.69
CA SER A 14 -13.89 23.53 0.17
C SER A 14 -13.29 22.70 1.31
N VAL A 15 -13.91 21.56 1.65
CA VAL A 15 -13.42 20.64 2.70
C VAL A 15 -12.06 20.03 2.34
N ILE A 16 -11.78 19.79 1.07
CA ILE A 16 -10.51 19.23 0.60
C ILE A 16 -9.34 20.21 0.83
N PHE A 17 -9.61 21.52 0.77
CA PHE A 17 -8.60 22.56 0.97
C PHE A 17 -8.48 23.02 2.42
N LYS A 18 -9.28 22.45 3.34
CA LYS A 18 -9.24 22.81 4.74
C LYS A 18 -8.10 22.07 5.42
N THR A 19 -7.20 22.81 6.05
CA THR A 19 -6.16 22.21 6.89
C THR A 19 -6.79 21.37 8.00
N THR A 20 -6.35 20.14 8.09
CA THR A 20 -6.81 19.19 9.12
C THR A 20 -5.84 19.21 10.30
N ASP A 21 -6.22 18.56 11.40
CA ASP A 21 -5.31 18.39 12.54
C ASP A 21 -4.00 17.68 12.14
N LEU A 22 -4.06 16.80 11.12
CA LEU A 22 -2.89 16.11 10.56
C LEU A 22 -1.90 17.07 9.87
N ASP A 23 -2.37 18.23 9.41
CA ASP A 23 -1.54 19.24 8.74
C ASP A 23 -1.00 20.28 9.72
N ARG A 24 -1.66 20.43 10.88
CA ARG A 24 -1.26 21.37 11.94
C ARG A 24 -0.18 20.79 12.85
N ASP A 25 -0.25 19.49 13.11
CA ASP A 25 0.79 18.75 13.84
C ASP A 25 0.99 17.37 13.21
N VAL A 26 2.13 17.19 12.56
CA VAL A 26 2.47 15.93 11.87
C VAL A 26 2.78 14.78 12.82
N VAL A 27 3.06 15.07 14.10
CA VAL A 27 3.41 14.06 15.12
C VAL A 27 2.16 13.61 15.86
N PHE A 28 1.41 14.51 16.50
CA PHE A 28 0.26 14.14 17.34
C PHE A 28 -1.10 14.53 16.76
N GLY A 29 -1.13 15.27 15.65
CA GLY A 29 -2.36 15.66 14.99
C GLY A 29 -3.18 14.42 14.60
N LYS A 30 -4.42 14.36 15.09
CA LYS A 30 -5.37 13.29 14.78
C LYS A 30 -6.80 13.77 15.02
N ASN A 31 -7.74 13.14 14.34
CA ASN A 31 -9.17 13.31 14.53
C ASN A 31 -9.87 11.93 14.50
N ALA A 32 -11.19 11.92 14.66
CA ALA A 32 -11.97 10.67 14.67
C ALA A 32 -11.80 9.89 13.35
N THR A 33 -11.82 10.59 12.21
CA THR A 33 -11.67 9.98 10.88
C THR A 33 -10.29 9.35 10.70
N SER A 34 -9.22 10.07 11.05
CA SER A 34 -7.85 9.53 10.95
C SER A 34 -7.63 8.37 11.92
N SER A 35 -8.23 8.42 13.11
CA SER A 35 -8.16 7.32 14.08
C SER A 35 -8.89 6.07 13.60
N PHE A 36 -10.08 6.23 13.04
CA PHE A 36 -10.79 5.13 12.41
C PHE A 36 -9.99 4.55 11.23
N ALA A 37 -9.47 5.40 10.35
CA ALA A 37 -8.67 4.97 9.20
C ALA A 37 -7.43 4.17 9.64
N MET A 38 -6.68 4.65 10.65
CA MET A 38 -5.50 3.95 11.17
C MET A 38 -5.85 2.58 11.77
N CYS A 39 -6.98 2.45 12.46
CA CYS A 39 -7.44 1.15 12.96
C CYS A 39 -7.80 0.18 11.83
N ILE A 40 -8.48 0.66 10.78
CA ILE A 40 -8.78 -0.13 9.59
C ILE A 40 -7.48 -0.57 8.90
N THR A 41 -6.50 0.32 8.81
CA THR A 41 -5.18 0.01 8.26
C THR A 41 -4.45 -1.10 9.03
N VAL A 42 -4.49 -1.09 10.36
CA VAL A 42 -3.93 -2.18 11.17
C VAL A 42 -4.60 -3.50 10.82
N GLY A 43 -5.94 -3.51 10.72
CA GLY A 43 -6.70 -4.69 10.30
C GLY A 43 -6.33 -5.17 8.90
N PHE A 44 -6.19 -4.24 7.94
CA PHE A 44 -5.77 -4.53 6.57
C PHE A 44 -4.39 -5.21 6.52
N PHE A 45 -3.37 -4.65 7.17
CA PHE A 45 -2.04 -5.26 7.16
C PHE A 45 -1.99 -6.59 7.92
N LEU A 46 -2.76 -6.74 8.99
CA LEU A 46 -2.88 -8.02 9.69
C LEU A 46 -3.48 -9.10 8.78
N PHE A 47 -4.57 -8.77 8.08
CA PHE A 47 -5.22 -9.67 7.14
C PHE A 47 -4.28 -10.07 6.00
N GLU A 48 -3.71 -9.09 5.30
CA GLU A 48 -2.84 -9.34 4.14
C GLU A 48 -1.58 -10.12 4.53
N LEU A 49 -0.93 -9.77 5.64
CA LEU A 49 0.25 -10.50 6.11
C LEU A 49 -0.08 -11.96 6.44
N THR A 50 -1.22 -12.18 7.10
CA THR A 50 -1.70 -13.53 7.41
C THR A 50 -1.98 -14.32 6.14
N ALA A 51 -2.69 -13.71 5.18
CA ALA A 51 -3.01 -14.34 3.90
C ALA A 51 -1.74 -14.73 3.11
N VAL A 52 -0.76 -13.82 3.04
CA VAL A 52 0.52 -14.06 2.36
C VAL A 52 1.31 -15.18 3.04
N VAL A 53 1.45 -15.16 4.37
CA VAL A 53 2.20 -16.19 5.10
C VAL A 53 1.53 -17.56 4.95
N LEU A 54 0.20 -17.63 5.07
CA LEU A 54 -0.53 -18.89 4.88
C LEU A 54 -0.42 -19.40 3.44
N SER A 55 -0.50 -18.51 2.44
CA SER A 55 -0.29 -18.87 1.03
C SER A 55 1.13 -19.38 0.80
N ASP A 56 2.14 -18.70 1.31
CA ASP A 56 3.54 -19.11 1.18
C ASP A 56 3.80 -20.49 1.81
N ILE A 57 3.20 -20.78 2.97
CA ILE A 57 3.27 -22.11 3.59
C ILE A 57 2.57 -23.15 2.72
N ALA A 58 1.35 -22.88 2.25
CA ALA A 58 0.53 -23.82 1.50
C ALA A 58 1.17 -24.19 0.14
N PHE A 59 1.75 -23.21 -0.54
CA PHE A 59 2.36 -23.38 -1.87
C PHE A 59 3.88 -23.52 -1.83
N LYS A 60 4.50 -23.53 -0.64
CA LYS A 60 5.96 -23.60 -0.44
C LYS A 60 6.73 -22.50 -1.18
N THR A 61 6.13 -21.31 -1.28
CA THR A 61 6.75 -20.11 -1.84
C THR A 61 7.33 -19.23 -0.74
N PHE A 62 8.07 -18.18 -1.09
CA PHE A 62 8.53 -17.22 -0.09
C PHE A 62 8.59 -15.78 -0.59
N SER A 63 7.55 -15.02 -0.28
CA SER A 63 7.31 -13.65 -0.71
C SER A 63 8.07 -12.64 0.16
N LYS A 64 9.40 -12.74 0.21
CA LYS A 64 10.32 -11.96 1.08
C LYS A 64 9.97 -10.48 1.21
N MET A 65 9.91 -9.76 0.09
CA MET A 65 9.67 -8.31 0.09
C MET A 65 8.28 -7.95 0.59
N LEU A 66 7.28 -8.79 0.31
CA LEU A 66 5.90 -8.55 0.72
C LEU A 66 5.73 -8.78 2.22
N ILE A 67 6.30 -9.88 2.74
CA ILE A 67 6.32 -10.17 4.18
C ILE A 67 7.07 -9.08 4.95
N LEU A 68 8.24 -8.65 4.46
CA LEU A 68 9.03 -7.60 5.10
C LEU A 68 8.25 -6.28 5.17
N HIS A 69 7.70 -5.81 4.06
CA HIS A 69 6.90 -4.58 3.99
C HIS A 69 5.67 -4.65 4.88
N HIS A 70 4.84 -5.70 4.74
CA HIS A 70 3.61 -5.82 5.51
C HIS A 70 3.89 -6.01 7.01
N GLY A 71 4.96 -6.72 7.38
CA GLY A 71 5.39 -6.86 8.76
C GLY A 71 5.83 -5.53 9.37
N LEU A 72 6.69 -4.78 8.68
CA LEU A 72 7.13 -3.45 9.12
C LEU A 72 5.97 -2.46 9.20
N ALA A 73 5.06 -2.48 8.22
CA ALA A 73 3.86 -1.65 8.20
C ALA A 73 2.93 -2.02 9.37
N LEU A 74 2.63 -3.30 9.58
CA LEU A 74 1.77 -3.74 10.68
C LEU A 74 2.30 -3.27 12.04
N ILE A 75 3.61 -3.42 12.28
CA ILE A 75 4.25 -2.93 13.51
C ILE A 75 4.14 -1.41 13.61
N ALA A 76 4.46 -0.67 12.55
CA ALA A 76 4.43 0.78 12.52
C ALA A 76 3.02 1.34 12.78
N TYR A 77 2.00 0.85 12.09
CA TYR A 77 0.61 1.28 12.27
C TYR A 77 0.06 0.88 13.64
N SER A 78 0.37 -0.33 14.13
CA SER A 78 -0.08 -0.77 15.46
C SER A 78 0.51 0.09 16.57
N LEU A 79 1.81 0.42 16.47
CA LEU A 79 2.46 1.32 17.43
C LEU A 79 1.98 2.76 17.29
N ALA A 80 1.71 3.24 16.07
CA ALA A 80 1.15 4.57 15.84
C ALA A 80 -0.19 4.72 16.57
N VAL A 81 -1.10 3.75 16.41
CA VAL A 81 -2.39 3.73 17.12
C VAL A 81 -2.18 3.64 18.63
N LYS A 82 -1.31 2.72 19.10
CA LYS A 82 -1.05 2.51 20.53
C LYS A 82 -0.49 3.76 21.22
N LEU A 83 0.43 4.47 20.56
CA LEU A 83 1.12 5.64 21.09
C LEU A 83 0.40 6.94 20.76
N GLY A 84 -0.62 6.90 19.90
CA GLY A 84 -1.39 8.08 19.51
C GLY A 84 -0.60 9.12 18.72
N ALA A 85 0.41 8.69 17.95
CA ALA A 85 1.32 9.55 17.19
C ALA A 85 1.53 9.02 15.76
N ASN A 86 2.12 9.84 14.89
CA ASN A 86 2.45 9.54 13.48
C ASN A 86 1.22 9.35 12.56
N TYR A 87 0.06 9.89 12.92
CA TYR A 87 -1.19 9.71 12.15
C TYR A 87 -1.13 10.44 10.81
N ALA A 88 -0.47 11.59 10.73
CA ALA A 88 -0.33 12.34 9.47
C ALA A 88 0.40 11.50 8.41
N PHE A 89 1.54 10.91 8.78
CA PHE A 89 2.31 10.04 7.91
C PHE A 89 1.60 8.71 7.64
N GLY A 90 0.96 8.11 8.65
CA GLY A 90 0.20 6.88 8.48
C GLY A 90 -0.96 7.04 7.49
N CYS A 91 -1.81 8.04 7.66
CA CYS A 91 -2.94 8.25 6.75
C CYS A 91 -2.48 8.58 5.32
N LYS A 92 -1.43 9.40 5.15
CA LYS A 92 -0.88 9.73 3.82
C LYS A 92 -0.14 8.53 3.21
N GLY A 93 0.56 7.74 4.02
CA GLY A 93 1.24 6.52 3.62
C GLY A 93 0.30 5.45 3.07
N MET A 94 -0.92 5.34 3.60
CA MET A 94 -1.92 4.42 3.09
C MET A 94 -2.35 4.69 1.64
N ILE A 95 -2.18 5.91 1.14
CA ILE A 95 -2.44 6.22 -0.26
C ILE A 95 -1.54 5.38 -1.17
N LEU A 96 -0.35 4.98 -0.68
CA LEU A 96 0.54 4.12 -1.45
C LEU A 96 -0.12 2.78 -1.81
N GLU A 97 -0.99 2.25 -0.95
CA GLU A 97 -1.68 0.96 -1.16
C GLU A 97 -2.86 1.05 -2.14
N MET A 98 -3.14 2.22 -2.73
CA MET A 98 -4.19 2.37 -3.75
C MET A 98 -3.97 1.54 -5.02
N SER A 99 -2.75 1.03 -5.25
CA SER A 99 -2.45 0.12 -6.37
C SER A 99 -2.93 -1.32 -6.15
N THR A 100 -3.22 -1.69 -4.89
CA THR A 100 -3.65 -3.04 -4.50
C THR A 100 -4.93 -3.51 -5.22
N PRO A 101 -6.06 -2.76 -5.24
CA PRO A 101 -7.27 -3.20 -5.95
C PRO A 101 -7.02 -3.49 -7.43
N PHE A 102 -6.20 -2.68 -8.11
CA PHE A 102 -5.86 -2.87 -9.53
C PHE A 102 -4.89 -4.04 -9.74
N SER A 103 -4.06 -4.35 -8.74
CA SER A 103 -3.22 -5.55 -8.74
C SER A 103 -4.04 -6.82 -8.56
N CYS A 104 -5.03 -6.81 -7.67
CA CYS A 104 -5.99 -7.90 -7.50
C CYS A 104 -6.80 -8.13 -8.78
N LEU A 105 -7.33 -7.05 -9.38
CA LEU A 105 -8.07 -7.14 -10.64
C LEU A 105 -7.18 -7.66 -11.78
N CYS A 106 -5.92 -7.23 -11.85
CA CYS A 106 -4.93 -7.78 -12.79
C CYS A 106 -4.81 -9.30 -12.64
N TYR A 107 -4.65 -9.79 -11.40
CA TYR A 107 -4.57 -11.22 -11.12
C TYR A 107 -5.83 -11.98 -11.56
N VAL A 108 -7.02 -11.48 -11.21
CA VAL A 108 -8.30 -12.10 -11.59
C VAL A 108 -8.46 -12.17 -13.12
N LEU A 109 -8.13 -11.09 -13.83
CA LEU A 109 -8.22 -11.06 -15.30
C LEU A 109 -7.24 -12.05 -15.95
N LEU A 110 -6.02 -12.20 -15.43
CA LEU A 110 -5.07 -13.22 -15.91
C LEU A 110 -5.59 -14.64 -15.69
N LYS A 111 -6.17 -14.93 -14.52
CA LYS A 111 -6.70 -16.27 -14.23
C LYS A 111 -7.98 -16.57 -15.01
N ALA A 112 -8.72 -15.55 -15.43
CA ALA A 112 -9.88 -15.68 -16.30
C ALA A 112 -9.54 -15.79 -17.80
N GLY A 113 -8.26 -15.67 -18.20
CA GLY A 113 -7.86 -15.65 -19.61
C GLY A 113 -8.30 -14.38 -20.35
N TRP A 114 -8.46 -13.27 -19.63
CA TRP A 114 -8.97 -11.99 -20.14
C TRP A 114 -7.86 -10.96 -20.35
N GLU A 115 -6.62 -11.40 -20.47
CA GLU A 115 -5.44 -10.55 -20.63
C GLU A 115 -5.39 -9.77 -21.96
N ASN A 116 -6.16 -10.17 -22.95
CA ASN A 116 -6.28 -9.45 -24.24
C ASN A 116 -7.52 -8.56 -24.32
N SER A 117 -8.27 -8.41 -23.21
CA SER A 117 -9.52 -7.65 -23.19
C SER A 117 -9.31 -6.13 -23.05
N LYS A 118 -10.33 -5.33 -23.38
CA LYS A 118 -10.33 -3.90 -23.06
C LYS A 118 -10.25 -3.63 -21.55
N ALA A 119 -10.88 -4.50 -20.75
CA ALA A 119 -10.83 -4.40 -19.29
C ALA A 119 -9.40 -4.55 -18.75
N TRP A 120 -8.61 -5.45 -19.33
CA TRP A 120 -7.19 -5.58 -19.04
C TRP A 120 -6.43 -4.29 -19.32
N VAL A 121 -6.53 -3.76 -20.54
CA VAL A 121 -5.79 -2.55 -20.94
C VAL A 121 -6.14 -1.38 -20.03
N ILE A 122 -7.43 -1.16 -19.75
CA ILE A 122 -7.87 -0.09 -18.83
C ILE A 122 -7.28 -0.29 -17.43
N ASN A 123 -7.37 -1.51 -16.87
CA ASN A 123 -6.82 -1.81 -15.55
C ASN A 123 -5.30 -1.61 -15.50
N GLN A 124 -4.55 -2.08 -16.51
CA GLN A 124 -3.10 -1.91 -16.55
C GLN A 124 -2.69 -0.45 -16.65
N MET A 125 -3.40 0.34 -17.46
CA MET A 125 -3.17 1.78 -17.54
C MET A 125 -3.36 2.44 -16.18
N ILE A 126 -4.48 2.17 -15.50
CA ILE A 126 -4.72 2.72 -14.16
C ILE A 126 -3.63 2.26 -13.18
N LEU A 127 -3.33 0.95 -13.14
CA LEU A 127 -2.34 0.36 -12.25
C LEU A 127 -0.95 1.00 -12.39
N VAL A 128 -0.44 1.15 -13.61
CA VAL A 128 0.87 1.77 -13.87
C VAL A 128 0.87 3.24 -13.42
N HIS A 129 -0.18 3.99 -13.71
CA HIS A 129 -0.28 5.39 -13.28
C HIS A 129 -0.37 5.52 -11.76
N THR A 130 -1.10 4.63 -11.09
CA THR A 130 -1.12 4.60 -9.62
C THR A 130 0.28 4.33 -9.05
N PHE A 131 1.08 3.47 -9.67
CA PHE A 131 2.48 3.26 -9.28
C PHE A 131 3.35 4.51 -9.48
N HIS A 132 3.16 5.28 -10.55
CA HIS A 132 3.86 6.56 -10.70
C HIS A 132 3.41 7.60 -9.66
N LEU A 133 2.11 7.63 -9.33
CA LEU A 133 1.58 8.53 -8.30
C LEU A 133 2.09 8.18 -6.89
N ARG A 134 2.49 6.92 -6.63
CA ARG A 134 3.18 6.57 -5.37
C ARG A 134 4.44 7.40 -5.16
N SER A 135 5.25 7.61 -6.20
CA SER A 135 6.46 8.44 -6.12
C SER A 135 6.16 9.90 -5.77
N VAL A 136 5.02 10.44 -6.22
CA VAL A 136 4.58 11.80 -5.86
C VAL A 136 4.21 11.86 -4.37
N VAL A 137 3.49 10.87 -3.87
CA VAL A 137 3.14 10.76 -2.44
C VAL A 137 4.40 10.60 -1.59
N GLU A 138 5.32 9.73 -1.98
CA GLU A 138 6.60 9.52 -1.30
C GLU A 138 7.42 10.82 -1.24
N CYS A 139 7.55 11.53 -2.36
CA CYS A 139 8.21 12.82 -2.41
C CYS A 139 7.53 13.82 -1.47
N HIS A 140 6.20 13.88 -1.47
CA HIS A 140 5.45 14.71 -0.53
C HIS A 140 5.74 14.35 0.92
N LEU A 141 5.79 13.06 1.27
CA LEU A 141 6.15 12.62 2.63
C LEU A 141 7.56 13.07 3.00
N TRP A 142 8.56 12.91 2.13
CA TRP A 142 9.91 13.43 2.35
C TRP A 142 9.92 14.95 2.56
N VAL A 143 9.18 15.69 1.74
CA VAL A 143 9.06 17.15 1.89
C VAL A 143 8.44 17.53 3.24
N VAL A 144 7.37 16.85 3.67
CA VAL A 144 6.75 17.07 4.98
C VAL A 144 7.72 16.76 6.11
N THR A 145 8.51 15.67 6.00
CA THR A 145 9.55 15.36 7.01
C THR A 145 10.59 16.47 7.11
N TYR A 146 11.07 16.98 5.97
CA TYR A 146 12.08 18.03 5.92
C TYR A 146 11.59 19.32 6.60
N PHE A 147 10.39 19.79 6.24
CA PHE A 147 9.86 21.04 6.81
C PHE A 147 9.45 20.94 8.29
N ASN A 148 9.22 19.73 8.80
CA ASN A 148 8.80 19.51 10.19
C ASN A 148 9.86 18.77 11.02
N TRP A 149 11.11 18.74 10.56
CA TRP A 149 12.17 17.91 11.14
C TRP A 149 12.37 18.17 12.64
N GLU A 150 12.43 19.43 13.06
CA GLU A 150 12.63 19.80 14.47
C GLU A 150 11.51 19.26 15.37
N ASN A 151 10.25 19.38 14.93
CA ASN A 151 9.10 18.84 15.66
C ASN A 151 9.15 17.30 15.71
N ILE A 152 9.41 16.66 14.57
CA ILE A 152 9.47 15.20 14.45
C ILE A 152 10.59 14.63 15.35
N TYR A 153 11.80 15.17 15.25
CA TYR A 153 12.95 14.68 15.99
C TYR A 153 12.79 14.87 17.51
N SER A 154 12.20 16.00 17.93
CA SER A 154 12.06 16.33 19.35
C SER A 154 10.91 15.58 20.03
N ASN A 155 9.82 15.31 19.31
CA ASN A 155 8.57 14.87 19.91
C ASN A 155 8.12 13.46 19.50
N MET A 156 8.53 12.95 18.34
CA MET A 156 8.08 11.63 17.89
C MET A 156 8.72 10.52 18.76
N PRO A 157 7.94 9.56 19.27
CA PRO A 157 8.50 8.41 19.95
C PRO A 157 9.58 7.73 19.09
N THR A 158 10.76 7.48 19.65
CA THR A 158 11.93 7.01 18.90
C THR A 158 11.66 5.77 18.06
N VAL A 159 10.85 4.83 18.57
CA VAL A 159 10.45 3.63 17.82
C VAL A 159 9.66 3.97 16.55
N LEU A 160 8.76 4.96 16.60
CA LEU A 160 8.00 5.42 15.45
C LEU A 160 8.88 6.21 14.47
N LEU A 161 9.84 6.98 14.97
CA LEU A 161 10.82 7.68 14.14
C LEU A 161 11.63 6.70 13.29
N VAL A 162 12.19 5.66 13.92
CA VAL A 162 12.95 4.61 13.23
C VAL A 162 12.07 3.87 12.22
N LEU A 163 10.84 3.50 12.60
CA LEU A 163 9.92 2.80 11.73
C LEU A 163 9.47 3.66 10.54
N LEU A 164 9.22 4.97 10.74
CA LEU A 164 8.85 5.90 9.69
C LEU A 164 9.94 5.94 8.61
N TYR A 165 11.18 6.22 8.97
CA TYR A 165 12.27 6.34 7.99
C TYR A 165 12.69 4.99 7.39
N THR A 166 12.60 3.91 8.14
CA THR A 166 12.86 2.55 7.61
C THR A 166 11.82 2.20 6.53
N ASN A 167 10.53 2.35 6.84
CA ASN A 167 9.46 2.09 5.87
C ASN A 167 9.55 3.04 4.69
N LEU A 168 9.73 4.34 4.91
CA LEU A 168 9.78 5.34 3.85
C LEU A 168 10.97 5.10 2.90
N THR A 169 12.15 4.77 3.44
CA THR A 169 13.32 4.40 2.62
C THR A 169 13.06 3.13 1.82
N LEU A 170 12.51 2.10 2.46
CA LEU A 170 12.17 0.83 1.81
C LEU A 170 11.21 1.06 0.63
N VAL A 171 10.12 1.79 0.84
CA VAL A 171 9.13 2.01 -0.23
C VAL A 171 9.67 2.91 -1.33
N THR A 172 10.32 4.04 -1.00
CA THR A 172 10.78 5.02 -1.98
C THR A 172 11.90 4.50 -2.87
N PHE A 173 12.92 3.88 -2.28
CA PHE A 173 14.15 3.56 -3.01
C PHE A 173 14.22 2.12 -3.51
N ILE A 174 13.43 1.22 -2.93
CA ILE A 174 13.50 -0.20 -3.26
C ILE A 174 12.19 -0.66 -3.90
N MET A 175 11.07 -0.54 -3.19
CA MET A 175 9.83 -1.21 -3.61
C MET A 175 9.15 -0.51 -4.77
N THR A 176 8.94 0.80 -4.70
CA THR A 176 8.21 1.55 -5.74
C THR A 176 8.93 1.50 -7.08
N PRO A 177 10.26 1.68 -7.19
CA PRO A 177 10.97 1.47 -8.44
C PRO A 177 10.86 0.04 -8.98
N TYR A 178 11.05 -0.96 -8.10
CA TYR A 178 11.01 -2.38 -8.49
C TYR A 178 9.63 -2.81 -8.98
N TRP A 179 8.57 -2.48 -8.23
CA TRP A 179 7.21 -2.81 -8.58
C TRP A 179 6.72 -2.00 -9.78
N GLY A 180 7.08 -0.71 -9.88
CA GLY A 180 6.81 0.11 -11.04
C GLY A 180 7.38 -0.52 -12.31
N TYR A 181 8.64 -0.96 -12.28
CA TYR A 181 9.25 -1.71 -13.39
C TYR A 181 8.44 -2.97 -13.74
N LYS A 182 8.14 -3.83 -12.75
CA LYS A 182 7.38 -5.07 -12.97
C LYS A 182 5.99 -4.82 -13.57
N LYS A 183 5.25 -3.83 -13.05
CA LYS A 183 3.90 -3.51 -13.54
C LYS A 183 3.94 -2.91 -14.94
N THR A 184 4.92 -2.06 -15.24
CA THR A 184 5.12 -1.56 -16.61
C THR A 184 5.46 -2.68 -17.59
N GLN A 185 6.28 -3.66 -17.19
CA GLN A 185 6.51 -4.85 -18.02
C GLN A 185 5.23 -5.67 -18.23
N GLN A 186 4.39 -5.79 -17.20
CA GLN A 186 3.12 -6.53 -17.25
C GLN A 186 2.10 -5.92 -18.23
N LEU A 187 2.15 -4.61 -18.48
CA LEU A 187 1.32 -3.95 -19.50
C LEU A 187 1.60 -4.48 -20.91
N PHE A 188 2.87 -4.70 -21.25
CA PHE A 188 3.28 -5.17 -22.57
C PHE A 188 3.35 -6.70 -22.68
N ASN A 189 3.61 -7.37 -21.56
CA ASN A 189 3.75 -8.82 -21.48
C ASN A 189 2.81 -9.34 -20.38
N PRO A 190 1.60 -9.84 -20.73
CA PRO A 190 0.60 -10.27 -19.75
C PRO A 190 0.98 -11.60 -19.09
N VAL A 191 1.98 -11.52 -18.23
CA VAL A 191 2.59 -12.66 -17.53
C VAL A 191 2.32 -12.52 -16.05
N ASP A 192 2.07 -13.65 -15.39
CA ASP A 192 2.01 -13.72 -13.94
C ASP A 192 3.44 -13.84 -13.39
N TRP A 193 3.90 -12.79 -12.72
CA TRP A 193 5.27 -12.70 -12.20
C TRP A 193 5.43 -13.35 -10.82
N ASN A 194 4.34 -13.82 -10.20
CA ASN A 194 4.40 -14.44 -8.87
C ASN A 194 4.93 -15.88 -8.92
N PHE A 195 4.96 -16.52 -10.10
CA PHE A 195 5.33 -17.94 -10.27
C PHE A 195 6.51 -18.15 -11.24
N GLN A 196 7.41 -17.17 -11.39
CA GLN A 196 8.57 -17.35 -12.28
C GLN A 196 9.72 -18.17 -11.69
N GLU A 197 9.81 -18.31 -10.36
CA GLU A 197 10.89 -19.10 -9.75
C GLU A 197 10.79 -20.60 -10.10
N GLU A 198 9.62 -21.10 -10.48
CA GLU A 198 9.41 -22.50 -10.90
C GLU A 198 9.53 -22.72 -12.42
N ARG A 199 9.62 -21.66 -13.23
CA ARG A 199 9.63 -21.75 -14.70
C ARG A 199 10.96 -22.14 -15.33
N ASN A 200 11.96 -22.51 -14.53
CA ASN A 200 13.24 -23.03 -15.05
C ASN A 200 13.24 -24.56 -15.29
N THR A 201 12.15 -25.28 -15.01
CA THR A 201 12.13 -26.74 -15.23
C THR A 201 10.96 -27.31 -16.02
N ASP A 202 9.85 -26.62 -16.28
CA ASP A 202 8.72 -27.24 -17.00
C ASP A 202 8.03 -26.34 -18.04
N GLY A 203 7.66 -26.99 -19.14
CA GLY A 203 7.22 -26.40 -20.39
C GLY A 203 6.06 -25.40 -20.29
N ILE A 204 6.03 -24.49 -21.27
CA ILE A 204 5.09 -23.39 -21.42
C ILE A 204 3.64 -23.90 -21.40
N THR A 205 3.00 -23.89 -20.24
CA THR A 205 1.54 -23.87 -20.12
C THR A 205 1.11 -22.41 -19.96
N SER A 206 0.30 -21.89 -20.89
CA SER A 206 -0.23 -20.54 -20.80
C SER A 206 -1.12 -20.40 -19.55
N ASN A 207 -1.16 -19.19 -19.00
CA ASN A 207 -2.10 -18.80 -17.95
C ASN A 207 -3.51 -19.28 -18.33
N GLY A 208 -4.18 -20.00 -17.42
CA GLY A 208 -5.57 -20.45 -17.58
C GLY A 208 -5.78 -21.85 -18.19
N SER A 209 -4.73 -22.61 -18.52
CA SER A 209 -4.92 -24.00 -18.95
C SER A 209 -5.12 -24.95 -17.76
N VAL A 210 -6.39 -25.19 -17.39
CA VAL A 210 -6.73 -26.37 -16.58
C VAL A 210 -6.46 -27.60 -17.46
N LYS A 211 -5.55 -28.47 -17.02
CA LYS A 211 -5.33 -29.78 -17.63
C LYS A 211 -6.68 -30.50 -17.66
N LYS A 212 -7.25 -30.72 -18.85
CA LYS A 212 -8.34 -31.69 -18.98
C LYS A 212 -7.76 -33.03 -18.61
N THR A 213 -8.19 -33.56 -17.47
CA THR A 213 -8.05 -34.98 -17.16
C THR A 213 -9.05 -35.72 -18.05
N ASP A 214 -8.53 -36.40 -19.06
CA ASP A 214 -9.25 -37.44 -19.80
C ASP A 214 -9.49 -38.68 -18.92
#